data_AF-A0A521XYM3-F1
#
_entry.id   AF-A0A521XYM3-F1
#
_cell.length_a   1.000
_cell.length_b   1.000
_cell.length_c   1.000
_cell.angle_alpha   90.00
_cell.angle_beta   90.00
_cell.angle_gamma   90.00
#
_symmetry.space_group_name_H-M   'P 1'
#
loop_
_entity.id
_entity.type
_entity.pdbx_description
1 polymer ?
#
loop_
_entity_poly.entity_id
_entity_poly.type
_entity_poly.pdbx_seq_one_letter_code
_entity_poly.pdbx_strand_id
1 'polypeptide(L)'
;MLFSRTLLRRHSVLPGFDLALGFALSYLALIVLIPLSAVFLKTFTLTWPAFWDTVTSPRVVASYRLTFGASLAAALLNGFFGLIVAWVLVRYEFPFKRVIDALVDLPFALPTAVAGIALTALYAQNGWIGQWLPFKVAFTPLGVF
;
A
#
# COMPACT_ATOMS: atom_id res chain seq x y z
N MET A 1 35.14 -17.07 -34.50
CA MET A 1 35.01 -15.60 -34.37
C MET A 1 33.54 -15.27 -34.14
N LEU A 2 33.24 -14.31 -33.26
CA LEU A 2 31.94 -13.63 -33.04
C LEU A 2 31.08 -13.91 -31.79
N PHE A 3 31.56 -14.57 -30.75
CA PHE A 3 30.90 -14.46 -29.44
C PHE A 3 31.93 -14.61 -28.32
N SER A 4 32.44 -13.51 -27.74
CA SER A 4 32.96 -13.60 -26.36
C SER A 4 33.40 -12.30 -25.69
N ARG A 5 33.48 -11.15 -26.34
CA ARG A 5 34.14 -9.98 -25.73
C ARG A 5 33.50 -8.70 -26.21
N THR A 6 32.82 -7.93 -25.34
CA THR A 6 32.70 -6.44 -25.36
C THR A 6 31.50 -5.80 -24.64
N LEU A 7 30.78 -6.42 -23.69
CA LEU A 7 29.67 -5.70 -23.00
C LEU A 7 29.62 -5.69 -21.47
N LEU A 8 30.57 -6.29 -20.74
CA LEU A 8 30.54 -6.26 -19.26
C LEU A 8 31.92 -5.92 -18.68
N ARG A 9 32.32 -4.66 -18.84
CA ARG A 9 33.34 -4.08 -17.97
C ARG A 9 32.87 -2.71 -17.49
N ARG A 10 31.78 -2.70 -16.72
CA ARG A 10 31.49 -1.56 -15.85
C ARG A 10 32.47 -1.66 -14.68
N HIS A 11 33.35 -0.67 -14.55
CA HIS A 11 34.15 -0.52 -13.34
C HIS A 11 33.19 -0.18 -12.20
N SER A 12 32.71 -1.17 -11.47
CA SER A 12 32.11 -0.90 -10.17
C SER A 12 33.23 -0.48 -9.24
N VAL A 13 33.09 0.69 -8.63
CA VAL A 13 34.08 1.26 -7.67
C VAL A 13 34.25 0.34 -6.44
N LEU A 14 33.33 -0.62 -6.27
CA LEU A 14 33.32 -1.65 -5.24
C LEU A 14 33.67 -3.02 -5.85
N PRO A 15 34.71 -3.72 -5.34
CA PRO A 15 35.01 -5.07 -5.76
C PRO A 15 33.87 -6.02 -5.39
N GLY A 16 33.41 -6.85 -6.32
CA GLY A 16 32.35 -7.85 -6.09
C GLY A 16 30.91 -7.30 -6.12
N PHE A 17 30.70 -6.06 -6.55
CA PHE A 17 29.37 -5.44 -6.64
C PHE A 17 28.35 -6.28 -7.40
N ASP A 18 28.71 -6.83 -8.56
CA ASP A 18 27.78 -7.60 -9.40
C ASP A 18 27.32 -8.90 -8.71
N LEU A 19 28.20 -9.56 -7.96
CA LEU A 19 27.85 -10.76 -7.18
C LEU A 19 26.99 -10.42 -5.97
N ALA A 20 27.34 -9.36 -5.23
CA ALA A 20 26.55 -8.88 -4.10
C ALA A 20 25.16 -8.42 -4.54
N LEU A 21 25.06 -7.70 -5.66
CA LEU A 21 23.80 -7.29 -6.26
C LEU A 21 22.99 -8.48 -6.75
N GLY A 22 23.62 -9.43 -7.45
CA GLY A 22 22.95 -10.65 -7.92
C GLY A 22 22.39 -11.48 -6.76
N PHE A 23 23.16 -11.62 -5.67
CA PHE A 23 22.70 -12.28 -4.45
C PHE A 23 21.55 -11.52 -3.79
N ALA A 24 21.68 -10.20 -3.60
CA ALA A 24 20.64 -9.37 -2.98
C ALA A 24 19.32 -9.42 -3.76
N LEU A 25 19.39 -9.30 -5.10
CA LEU A 25 18.22 -9.40 -5.98
C LEU A 25 17.61 -10.79 -5.93
N SER A 26 18.42 -11.84 -5.98
CA SER A 26 17.93 -13.23 -5.90
C SER A 26 17.25 -13.50 -4.57
N TYR A 27 17.86 -13.05 -3.47
CA TYR A 27 17.31 -13.21 -2.13
C TYR A 27 15.98 -12.46 -1.97
N LEU A 28 15.91 -11.20 -2.42
CA LEU A 28 14.68 -10.41 -2.39
C LEU A 28 13.59 -11.01 -3.28
N ALA A 29 13.98 -11.50 -4.47
CA ALA A 29 13.07 -12.21 -5.36
C ALA A 29 12.52 -13.47 -4.70
N LEU A 30 13.34 -14.29 -4.05
CA LEU A 30 12.87 -15.49 -3.36
C LEU A 30 11.89 -15.17 -2.23
N ILE A 31 12.19 -14.15 -1.41
CA ILE A 31 11.30 -13.70 -0.33
C ILE A 31 9.90 -13.35 -0.84
N VAL A 32 9.80 -12.71 -1.99
CA VAL A 32 8.53 -12.27 -2.57
C VAL A 32 7.86 -13.37 -3.40
N LEU A 33 8.64 -14.05 -4.25
CA LEU A 33 8.11 -15.01 -5.22
C LEU A 33 7.68 -16.32 -4.57
N ILE A 34 8.33 -16.79 -3.50
CA ILE A 34 7.95 -18.03 -2.81
C ILE A 34 6.49 -17.95 -2.29
N PRO A 35 6.09 -16.96 -1.46
CA PRO A 35 4.72 -16.89 -0.97
C PRO A 35 3.70 -16.61 -2.07
N LEU A 36 4.03 -15.77 -3.07
CA LEU A 36 3.14 -15.53 -4.21
C LEU A 36 2.91 -16.79 -5.03
N SER A 37 3.96 -17.55 -5.31
CA SER A 37 3.88 -18.83 -6.02
C SER A 37 3.09 -19.85 -5.20
N ALA A 38 3.27 -19.89 -3.88
CA ALA A 38 2.53 -20.79 -3.01
C ALA A 38 1.00 -20.57 -3.09
N VAL A 39 0.53 -19.31 -3.11
CA VAL A 39 -0.90 -19.00 -3.29
C VAL A 39 -1.40 -19.49 -4.66
N PHE A 40 -0.62 -19.27 -5.71
CA PHE A 40 -0.96 -19.71 -7.06
C PHE A 40 -1.04 -21.24 -7.17
N LEU A 41 -0.01 -21.94 -6.69
CA LEU A 41 0.06 -23.41 -6.66
C LEU A 41 -1.04 -24.02 -5.80
N LYS A 42 -1.37 -23.40 -4.67
CA LYS A 42 -2.49 -23.83 -3.82
C LYS A 42 -3.82 -23.73 -4.55
N THR A 43 -4.02 -22.71 -5.38
CA THR A 43 -5.24 -22.52 -6.16
C THR A 43 -5.45 -23.66 -7.17
N PHE A 44 -4.38 -24.17 -7.79
CA PHE A 44 -4.44 -25.32 -8.70
C PHE A 44 -4.85 -26.64 -8.03
N THR A 45 -4.82 -26.74 -6.71
CA THR A 45 -5.33 -27.91 -5.99
C THR A 45 -6.86 -27.95 -5.91
N LEU A 46 -7.53 -26.85 -6.26
CA LEU A 46 -8.99 -26.75 -6.28
C LEU A 46 -9.53 -27.19 -7.64
N THR A 47 -10.67 -27.87 -7.63
CA THR A 47 -11.45 -28.08 -8.86
C THR A 47 -12.07 -26.77 -9.31
N TRP A 48 -12.37 -26.64 -10.61
CA TRP A 48 -12.98 -25.42 -11.15
C TRP A 48 -14.27 -24.98 -10.43
N PRO A 49 -15.22 -25.88 -10.10
CA PRO A 49 -16.40 -25.50 -9.32
C PRO A 49 -16.06 -24.98 -7.92
N ALA A 50 -15.15 -25.67 -7.20
CA ALA A 50 -14.73 -25.26 -5.87
C ALA A 50 -14.04 -23.89 -5.87
N PHE A 51 -13.25 -23.59 -6.90
CA PHE A 51 -12.66 -22.28 -7.12
C PHE A 51 -13.74 -21.21 -7.31
N TRP A 52 -14.70 -21.45 -8.19
CA TRP A 52 -15.78 -20.52 -8.48
C TRP A 52 -16.63 -20.22 -7.24
N ASP A 53 -17.02 -21.24 -6.49
CA ASP A 53 -17.79 -21.09 -5.24
C ASP A 53 -17.02 -20.31 -4.18
N THR A 54 -15.70 -20.51 -4.10
CA THR A 54 -14.84 -19.78 -3.16
C THR A 54 -14.77 -18.29 -3.50
N VAL A 55 -14.50 -17.95 -4.77
CA VAL A 55 -14.33 -16.57 -5.23
C VAL A 55 -15.66 -15.81 -5.26
N THR A 56 -16.76 -16.50 -5.54
CA THR A 56 -18.11 -15.89 -5.58
C THR A 56 -18.85 -15.96 -4.25
N SER A 57 -18.21 -16.49 -3.20
CA SER A 57 -18.83 -16.54 -1.88
C SER A 57 -19.25 -15.13 -1.41
N PRO A 58 -20.41 -14.99 -0.73
CA PRO A 58 -20.94 -13.67 -0.37
C PRO A 58 -19.95 -12.80 0.41
N ARG A 59 -19.13 -13.42 1.25
CA ARG A 59 -18.08 -12.74 2.02
C ARG A 59 -16.99 -12.17 1.13
N VAL A 60 -16.48 -12.95 0.17
CA VAL A 60 -15.40 -12.54 -0.72
C VAL A 60 -15.87 -11.44 -1.66
N VAL A 61 -17.08 -11.56 -2.22
CA VAL A 61 -17.68 -10.52 -3.05
C VAL A 61 -17.91 -9.23 -2.27
N ALA A 62 -18.36 -9.31 -1.02
CA ALA A 62 -18.48 -8.12 -0.16
C ALA A 62 -17.12 -7.46 0.09
N SER A 63 -16.06 -8.24 0.30
CA SER A 63 -14.69 -7.72 0.41
C SER A 63 -14.24 -7.03 -0.88
N TYR A 64 -14.49 -7.60 -2.06
CA TYR A 64 -14.15 -6.94 -3.33
C TYR A 64 -14.86 -5.59 -3.49
N ARG A 65 -16.17 -5.54 -3.22
CA ARG A 65 -16.95 -4.30 -3.31
C ARG A 65 -16.41 -3.23 -2.36
N LEU A 66 -16.08 -3.61 -1.12
CA LEU A 66 -15.52 -2.68 -0.15
C LEU A 66 -14.13 -2.20 -0.59
N THR A 67 -13.21 -3.11 -0.93
CA THR A 67 -11.84 -2.77 -1.30
C THR A 67 -11.78 -1.89 -2.56
N PHE A 68 -12.42 -2.30 -3.66
CA PHE A 68 -12.43 -1.51 -4.89
C PHE A 68 -13.21 -0.20 -4.72
N GLY A 69 -14.38 -0.23 -4.07
CA GLY A 69 -15.19 0.97 -3.86
C GLY A 69 -14.48 2.01 -2.99
N ALA A 70 -13.99 1.60 -1.81
CA ALA A 70 -13.32 2.50 -0.88
C ALA A 70 -12.00 3.02 -1.46
N SER A 71 -11.16 2.16 -2.04
CA SER A 71 -9.87 2.59 -2.62
C SER A 71 -10.05 3.53 -3.81
N LEU A 72 -11.05 3.31 -4.67
CA LEU A 72 -11.32 4.20 -5.79
C LEU A 72 -11.77 5.57 -5.31
N ALA A 73 -12.72 5.63 -4.37
CA ALA A 73 -13.16 6.88 -3.80
C ALA A 73 -12.02 7.61 -3.06
N ALA A 74 -11.17 6.88 -2.32
CA ALA A 74 -10.03 7.44 -1.62
C ALA A 74 -8.98 7.97 -2.61
N ALA A 75 -8.72 7.25 -3.71
CA ALA A 75 -7.82 7.68 -4.76
C ALA A 75 -8.33 8.94 -5.48
N LEU A 76 -9.64 9.08 -5.71
CA LEU A 76 -10.24 10.28 -6.29
C LEU A 76 -10.12 11.48 -5.33
N LEU A 77 -10.45 11.30 -4.06
CA LEU A 77 -10.30 12.35 -3.05
C LEU A 77 -8.82 12.75 -2.89
N ASN A 78 -7.91 11.79 -2.75
CA ASN A 78 -6.48 12.06 -2.65
C ASN A 78 -5.93 12.67 -3.94
N GLY A 79 -6.40 12.25 -5.10
CA GLY A 79 -6.03 12.84 -6.38
C GLY A 79 -6.42 14.31 -6.46
N PHE A 80 -7.64 14.65 -6.04
CA PHE A 80 -8.12 16.03 -6.06
C PHE A 80 -7.46 16.90 -4.97
N PHE A 81 -7.61 16.54 -3.70
CA PHE A 81 -7.09 17.33 -2.58
C PHE A 81 -5.57 17.27 -2.48
N GLY A 82 -4.98 16.09 -2.71
CA GLY A 82 -3.53 15.93 -2.72
C GLY A 82 -2.87 16.73 -3.84
N LEU A 83 -3.50 16.85 -5.01
CA LEU A 83 -3.00 17.74 -6.08
C LEU A 83 -3.00 19.20 -5.64
N ILE A 84 -4.08 19.68 -4.99
CA ILE A 84 -4.16 21.06 -4.48
C ILE A 84 -3.06 21.29 -3.44
N VAL A 85 -2.92 20.40 -2.46
CA VAL A 85 -1.90 20.51 -1.41
C VAL A 85 -0.48 20.49 -2.00
N ALA A 86 -0.19 19.53 -2.88
CA ALA A 86 1.10 19.42 -3.55
C ALA A 86 1.41 20.68 -4.39
N TRP A 87 0.41 21.20 -5.11
CA TRP A 87 0.56 22.43 -5.88
C TRP A 87 0.92 23.62 -4.99
N VAL A 88 0.21 23.78 -3.86
CA VAL A 88 0.46 24.88 -2.92
C VAL A 88 1.87 24.77 -2.32
N LEU A 89 2.25 23.58 -1.85
CA LEU A 89 3.55 23.33 -1.22
C LEU A 89 4.71 23.50 -2.21
N VAL A 90 4.54 23.12 -3.48
CA VAL A 90 5.61 23.28 -4.48
C VAL A 90 5.72 24.70 -5.01
N ARG A 91 4.60 25.41 -5.21
CA ARG A 91 4.59 26.70 -5.92
C ARG A 91 4.70 27.93 -5.02
N TYR A 92 4.29 27.86 -3.75
CA TYR A 92 4.24 29.02 -2.87
C TYR A 92 5.21 28.92 -1.70
N GLU A 93 5.64 30.07 -1.21
CA GLU A 93 6.41 30.23 0.03
C GLU A 93 5.56 31.03 1.02
N PHE A 94 5.33 30.46 2.19
CA PHE A 94 4.52 31.06 3.25
C PHE A 94 5.03 30.61 4.63
N PRO A 95 4.80 31.41 5.70
CA PRO A 95 5.20 31.03 7.04
C PRO A 95 4.49 29.72 7.46
N PHE A 96 5.22 28.81 8.13
CA PHE A 96 4.78 27.45 8.52
C PHE A 96 4.71 26.38 7.42
N LYS A 97 5.15 26.67 6.18
CA LYS A 97 5.24 25.67 5.10
C LYS A 97 5.88 24.35 5.54
N ARG A 98 7.02 24.40 6.26
CA ARG A 98 7.73 23.21 6.77
C ARG A 98 6.91 22.37 7.75
N VAL A 99 6.03 22.99 8.53
CA VAL A 99 5.16 22.28 9.47
C VAL A 99 4.09 21.52 8.70
N ILE A 100 3.47 22.17 7.70
CA ILE A 100 2.47 21.52 6.85
C ILE A 100 3.09 20.37 6.05
N ASP A 101 4.28 20.58 5.49
CA ASP A 101 5.06 19.57 4.78
C ASP A 101 5.29 18.32 5.65
N ALA A 102 5.74 18.52 6.89
CA ALA A 102 5.92 17.43 7.86
C ALA A 102 4.60 16.73 8.25
N LEU A 103 3.47 17.45 8.33
CA LEU A 103 2.17 16.84 8.61
C LEU A 103 1.67 15.95 7.47
N VAL A 104 1.98 16.32 6.22
CA VAL A 104 1.66 15.50 5.04
C VAL A 104 2.49 14.22 5.02
N ASP A 105 3.75 14.30 5.45
CA ASP A 105 4.66 13.15 5.50
C ASP A 105 4.47 12.25 6.74
N LEU A 106 3.91 12.80 7.82
CA LEU A 106 3.67 12.10 9.08
C LEU A 106 3.05 10.69 8.93
N PRO A 107 1.93 10.48 8.20
CA PRO A 107 1.33 9.16 8.08
C PRO A 107 2.25 8.10 7.44
N PHE A 108 3.24 8.51 6.64
CA PHE A 108 4.21 7.59 6.04
C PHE A 108 5.32 7.19 7.01
N ALA A 109 5.61 8.03 8.01
CA ALA A 109 6.56 7.72 9.07
C ALA A 109 5.94 6.87 10.19
N LEU A 110 4.61 6.85 10.32
CA LEU A 110 3.91 6.09 11.34
C LEU A 110 3.75 4.61 10.96
N PRO A 111 3.85 3.68 11.94
CA PRO A 111 3.45 2.30 11.70
C PRO A 111 1.97 2.26 11.31
N THR A 112 1.63 1.49 10.27
CA THR A 112 0.26 1.38 9.76
C THR A 112 -0.76 0.98 10.84
N ALA A 113 -0.36 0.10 11.76
CA ALA A 113 -1.17 -0.30 12.90
C ALA A 113 -1.50 0.88 13.84
N VAL A 114 -0.55 1.79 14.05
CA VAL A 114 -0.73 2.98 14.89
C VAL A 114 -1.75 3.92 14.24
N ALA A 115 -1.65 4.15 12.93
CA ALA A 115 -2.62 4.96 12.20
C ALA A 115 -4.05 4.38 12.30
N GLY A 116 -4.20 3.06 12.15
CA GLY A 116 -5.50 2.38 12.28
C GLY A 116 -6.12 2.50 13.68
N ILE A 117 -5.32 2.32 14.73
CA ILE A 117 -5.79 2.48 16.12
C ILE A 117 -6.16 3.93 16.41
N ALA A 118 -5.36 4.90 15.94
CA ALA A 118 -5.65 6.32 16.12
C ALA A 118 -6.98 6.72 15.47
N LEU A 119 -7.22 6.32 14.21
CA LEU A 119 -8.50 6.57 13.53
C LEU A 119 -9.66 5.88 14.24
N THR A 120 -9.48 4.64 14.69
CA THR A 120 -10.51 3.90 15.42
C THR A 120 -10.85 4.59 16.74
N ALA A 121 -9.86 5.07 17.49
CA ALA A 121 -10.05 5.79 18.74
C ALA A 121 -10.75 7.14 18.51
N LEU A 122 -10.44 7.82 17.40
CA LEU A 122 -11.05 9.09 17.03
C LEU A 122 -12.55 8.94 16.70
N TYR A 123 -12.90 7.88 15.96
CA TYR A 123 -14.26 7.55 15.52
C TYR A 123 -15.03 6.61 16.47
N ALA A 124 -14.45 6.23 17.60
CA ALA A 124 -15.17 5.49 18.64
C ALA A 124 -16.32 6.36 19.21
N GLN A 125 -17.38 5.73 19.72
CA GLN A 125 -18.54 6.47 20.27
C GLN A 125 -18.17 7.37 21.46
N ASN A 126 -17.10 7.05 22.18
CA ASN A 126 -16.50 7.88 23.23
C ASN A 126 -15.26 8.66 22.74
N GLY A 127 -14.96 8.60 21.44
CA GLY A 127 -13.85 9.29 20.80
C GLY A 127 -14.19 10.74 20.50
N TRP A 128 -13.16 11.55 20.26
CA TRP A 128 -13.33 12.99 20.06
C TRP A 128 -14.29 13.35 18.93
N ILE A 129 -14.29 12.58 17.83
CA ILE A 129 -15.20 12.78 16.70
C ILE A 129 -16.44 11.89 16.83
N GLY A 130 -16.27 10.61 17.18
CA GLY A 130 -17.39 9.66 17.18
C GLY A 130 -18.47 9.95 18.22
N GLN A 131 -18.17 10.70 19.30
CA GLN A 131 -19.18 11.16 20.26
C GLN A 131 -20.23 12.12 19.66
N TRP A 132 -19.88 12.83 18.58
CA TRP A 132 -20.78 13.76 17.89
C TRP A 132 -21.61 13.07 16.80
N LEU A 133 -21.30 11.82 16.48
CA LEU A 133 -21.94 11.08 15.40
C LEU A 133 -23.07 10.20 15.95
N PRO A 134 -24.29 10.24 15.37
CA PRO A 134 -25.43 9.47 15.85
C PRO A 134 -25.34 7.98 15.49
N PHE A 135 -24.32 7.56 14.73
CA PHE A 135 -24.13 6.19 14.25
C PHE A 135 -22.69 5.72 14.49
N LYS A 136 -22.51 4.41 14.61
CA LYS A 136 -21.20 3.80 14.78
C LYS A 136 -20.41 3.89 13.48
N VAL A 137 -19.27 4.59 13.51
CA VAL A 137 -18.35 4.67 12.36
C VAL A 137 -17.19 3.68 12.50
N ALA A 138 -16.63 3.54 13.69
CA ALA A 138 -15.56 2.59 13.96
C ALA A 138 -15.97 1.15 13.57
N PHE A 139 -15.10 0.46 12.81
CA PHE A 139 -15.30 -0.90 12.30
C PHE A 139 -16.46 -1.08 11.29
N THR A 140 -16.93 0.00 10.66
CA THR A 140 -17.90 -0.05 9.56
C THR A 140 -17.24 0.33 8.24
N PRO A 141 -17.86 0.08 7.07
CA PRO A 141 -17.35 0.53 5.78
C PRO A 141 -16.98 2.02 5.73
N LEU A 142 -17.72 2.86 6.48
CA LEU A 142 -17.44 4.29 6.59
C LEU A 142 -16.18 4.60 7.41
N GLY A 143 -15.81 3.76 8.36
CA GLY A 143 -14.56 3.90 9.13
C GLY A 143 -13.36 3.22 8.47
N VAL A 144 -13.58 2.43 7.42
CA VAL A 144 -12.51 1.85 6.58
C VAL A 144 -12.07 2.83 5.50
N PHE A 145 -12.98 3.73 5.08
CA PHE A 145 -12.71 4.83 4.17
C PHE A 145 -11.93 5.94 4.87
#